data_AF-A0AAJ2Q3N8-F1
#
_entry.id   AF-A0AAJ2Q3N8-F1
#
_cell.length_a   1.000
_cell.length_b   1.000
_cell.length_c   1.000
_cell.angle_alpha   90.00
_cell.angle_beta   90.00
_cell.angle_gamma   90.00
#
_symmetry.space_group_name_H-M   'P 1'
#
loop_
_entity.id
_entity.type
_entity.pdbx_description
1 polymer ?
#
loop_
_entity_poly.entity_id
_entity_poly.type
_entity_poly.pdbx_seq_one_letter_code
_entity_poly.pdbx_strand_id
1 'polypeptide(L)'
;MKSELPPRYAPLPVRLRPCLGESANSYIRRLARANHLKPSFLHCYLCGPPQWFGRPLLENLATTAGHSPEAHERALADANSLGRINRSRRRLPRRNPFAWHQDLAHRIALDARNGTQIRTLAKRYNLRSWDVRFALETPRLTTSETGPLTEPVTGVLADTVESMIGRGLNGRQIWAELMDHHEYSITYGSIRHYIRYARPRTRTAQADER
;
A
#
# COMPACT_ATOMS: atom_id res chain seq x y z
N MET A 1 10.40 31.23 17.37
CA MET A 1 10.79 30.10 18.23
C MET A 1 10.07 28.87 17.70
N LYS A 2 10.79 27.93 17.07
CA LYS A 2 10.19 26.67 16.61
C LYS A 2 10.01 25.80 17.85
N SER A 3 8.77 25.62 18.28
CA SER A 3 8.41 24.65 19.30
C SER A 3 8.68 23.26 18.74
N GLU A 4 9.90 22.75 18.93
CA GLU A 4 10.24 21.35 18.70
C GLU A 4 9.55 20.52 19.77
N LEU A 5 8.26 20.27 19.56
CA LEU A 5 7.57 19.18 20.23
C LEU A 5 8.37 17.90 19.95
N PRO A 6 8.62 17.06 20.97
CA PRO A 6 9.30 15.80 20.74
C PRO A 6 8.57 15.04 19.63
N PRO A 7 9.30 14.31 18.76
CA PRO A 7 8.67 13.49 17.73
C PRO A 7 7.61 12.62 18.41
N ARG A 8 6.36 12.71 17.94
CA ARG A 8 5.20 12.02 18.53
C ARG A 8 5.35 10.49 18.59
N TYR A 9 6.36 9.97 17.89
CA TYR A 9 6.57 8.57 17.64
C TYR A 9 7.99 8.18 18.03
N ALA A 10 8.11 7.17 18.90
CA ALA A 10 9.40 6.55 19.17
C ALA A 10 9.74 5.56 18.04
N PRO A 11 11.03 5.44 17.65
CA PRO A 11 11.43 4.46 16.67
C PRO A 11 11.22 3.05 17.22
N LEU A 12 10.68 2.15 16.40
CA LEU A 12 10.49 0.75 16.76
C LEU A 12 11.83 0.03 16.96
N PRO A 13 11.86 -1.03 17.79
CA PRO A 13 13.07 -1.83 18.03
C PRO A 13 13.67 -2.42 16.75
N VAL A 14 12.84 -3.01 15.89
CA VAL A 14 13.25 -3.58 14.61
C VAL A 14 12.97 -2.58 13.50
N ARG A 15 14.05 -2.11 12.87
CA ARG A 15 14.02 -1.13 11.78
C ARG A 15 14.21 -1.81 10.44
N LEU A 16 13.10 -2.03 9.72
CA LEU A 16 13.15 -2.61 8.39
C LEU A 16 13.40 -1.54 7.34
N ARG A 17 14.21 -1.87 6.33
CA ARG A 17 14.35 -1.02 5.14
C ARG A 17 13.16 -1.24 4.20
N PRO A 18 12.55 -0.17 3.66
CA PRO A 18 11.49 -0.29 2.67
C PRO A 18 12.05 -0.84 1.35
N CYS A 19 11.29 -1.71 0.69
CA CYS A 19 11.67 -2.25 -0.61
C CYS A 19 11.24 -1.31 -1.74
N LEU A 20 12.04 -1.26 -2.81
CA LEU A 20 11.66 -0.50 -4.00
C LEU A 20 10.40 -1.12 -4.62
N GLY A 21 9.38 -0.31 -4.87
CA GLY A 21 8.10 -0.76 -5.42
C GLY A 21 7.05 -1.13 -4.38
N GLU A 22 7.41 -1.15 -3.10
CA GLU A 22 6.53 -1.62 -2.03
C GLU A 22 5.38 -0.67 -1.74
N SER A 23 4.18 -1.19 -1.50
CA SER A 23 3.05 -0.38 -1.03
C SER A 23 3.24 0.03 0.43
N ALA A 24 2.69 1.17 0.82
CA ALA A 24 2.77 1.64 2.21
C ALA A 24 2.19 0.61 3.19
N ASN A 25 1.05 0.01 2.84
CA ASN A 25 0.37 -1.00 3.66
C ASN A 25 1.19 -2.29 3.79
N SER A 26 1.83 -2.76 2.71
CA SER A 26 2.73 -3.92 2.77
C SER A 26 3.92 -3.65 3.69
N TYR A 27 4.52 -2.47 3.58
CA TYR A 27 5.63 -2.08 4.44
C TYR A 27 5.21 -2.02 5.92
N ILE A 28 4.05 -1.41 6.23
CA ILE A 28 3.50 -1.36 7.59
C ILE A 28 3.25 -2.77 8.13
N ARG A 29 2.71 -3.70 7.33
CA ARG A 29 2.52 -5.10 7.75
C ARG A 29 3.84 -5.78 8.08
N ARG A 30 4.83 -5.66 7.20
CA ARG A 30 6.16 -6.23 7.43
C ARG A 30 6.80 -5.65 8.68
N LEU A 31 6.70 -4.33 8.86
CA LEU A 31 7.24 -3.63 10.02
C LEU A 31 6.54 -4.07 11.31
N ALA A 32 5.21 -4.21 11.30
CA ALA A 32 4.43 -4.69 12.43
C ALA A 32 4.80 -6.13 12.78
N ARG A 33 4.81 -7.04 11.80
CA ARG A 33 5.18 -8.45 11.99
C ARG A 33 6.59 -8.59 12.55
N ALA A 34 7.56 -7.81 12.06
CA ALA A 34 8.94 -7.83 12.55
C ALA A 34 9.08 -7.29 13.98
N ASN A 35 8.15 -6.45 14.43
CA ASN A 35 8.11 -5.94 15.80
C ASN A 35 7.07 -6.66 16.68
N HIS A 36 6.52 -7.80 16.22
CA HIS A 36 5.47 -8.56 16.91
C HIS A 36 4.22 -7.73 17.27
N LEU A 37 3.90 -6.73 16.44
CA LEU A 37 2.71 -5.90 16.56
C LEU A 37 1.63 -6.37 15.58
N LYS A 38 0.36 -6.12 15.92
CA LYS A 38 -0.73 -6.24 14.96
C LYS A 38 -0.60 -5.15 13.88
N PRO A 39 -0.65 -5.50 12.58
CA PRO A 39 -0.65 -4.51 11.52
C PRO A 39 -1.74 -3.43 11.65
N SER A 40 -2.95 -3.82 12.04
CA SER A 40 -4.07 -2.92 12.29
C SER A 40 -3.76 -1.89 13.38
N PHE A 41 -3.13 -2.34 14.48
CA PHE A 41 -2.71 -1.49 15.58
C PHE A 41 -1.65 -0.48 15.14
N LEU A 42 -0.60 -0.93 14.45
CA LEU A 42 0.46 -0.05 13.97
C LEU A 42 -0.08 0.98 12.98
N HIS A 43 -0.96 0.57 12.07
CA HIS A 43 -1.60 1.48 11.12
C HIS A 43 -2.42 2.56 11.86
N CYS A 44 -3.26 2.18 12.82
CA CYS A 44 -4.01 3.13 13.63
C CYS A 44 -3.10 4.09 14.40
N TYR A 45 -2.02 3.59 14.99
CA TYR A 45 -1.03 4.39 15.70
C TYR A 45 -0.37 5.43 14.79
N LEU A 46 0.00 5.02 13.57
CA LEU A 46 0.60 5.90 12.56
C LEU A 46 -0.37 6.97 12.03
N CYS A 47 -1.66 6.67 11.94
CA CYS A 47 -2.67 7.65 11.52
C CYS A 47 -2.95 8.70 12.61
N GLY A 48 -3.00 8.26 13.87
CA GLY A 48 -3.26 9.12 15.02
C GLY A 48 -4.70 9.72 15.05
N PRO A 49 -5.07 10.36 16.17
CA PRO A 49 -6.34 11.09 16.25
C PRO A 49 -6.30 12.36 15.40
N PRO A 50 -7.42 12.78 14.77
CA PRO A 50 -8.78 12.24 14.89
C PRO A 50 -9.12 11.11 13.89
N GLN A 51 -8.22 10.77 12.96
CA GLN A 51 -8.50 9.87 11.84
C GLN A 51 -7.73 8.54 11.94
N TRP A 52 -8.06 7.72 12.95
CA TRP A 52 -7.43 6.43 13.23
C TRP A 52 -7.41 5.43 12.05
N PHE A 53 -8.34 5.56 11.10
CA PHE A 53 -8.47 4.69 9.93
C PHE A 53 -8.17 5.41 8.60
N GLY A 54 -7.52 6.57 8.69
CA GLY A 54 -7.15 7.40 7.56
C GLY A 54 -5.93 6.87 6.81
N ARG A 55 -5.29 7.75 6.04
CA ARG A 55 -3.98 7.44 5.45
C ARG A 55 -2.89 7.81 6.46
N PRO A 56 -1.92 6.92 6.73
CA PRO A 56 -0.81 7.25 7.61
C PRO A 56 0.03 8.36 6.99
N LEU A 57 0.49 9.32 7.81
CA LEU A 57 1.40 10.35 7.33
C LEU A 57 2.78 9.74 7.09
N LEU A 58 3.43 10.15 5.99
CA LEU A 58 4.76 9.67 5.64
C LEU A 58 5.79 9.98 6.74
N GLU A 59 5.68 11.14 7.38
CA GLU A 59 6.57 11.58 8.46
C GLU A 59 6.45 10.69 9.70
N ASN A 60 5.23 10.30 10.07
CA ASN A 60 4.98 9.41 11.21
C ASN A 60 5.59 8.03 10.95
N LEU A 61 5.42 7.52 9.72
CA LEU A 61 5.98 6.25 9.29
C LEU A 61 7.51 6.30 9.26
N ALA A 62 8.09 7.40 8.77
CA ALA A 62 9.54 7.63 8.76
C ALA A 62 10.14 7.62 10.16
N THR A 63 9.51 8.38 11.07
CA THR A 63 9.93 8.49 12.47
C THR A 63 9.84 7.14 13.19
N THR A 64 8.71 6.44 13.03
CA THR A 64 8.45 5.14 13.67
C THR A 64 9.37 4.04 13.13
N ALA A 65 9.71 4.08 11.83
CA ALA A 65 10.67 3.15 11.23
C ALA A 65 12.14 3.51 11.52
N GLY A 66 12.42 4.71 12.03
CA GLY A 66 13.78 5.20 12.26
C GLY A 66 14.57 5.45 10.96
N HIS A 67 13.88 5.86 9.89
CA HIS A 67 14.50 6.21 8.61
C HIS A 67 14.05 7.61 8.14
N SER A 68 14.80 8.21 7.23
CA SER A 68 14.44 9.53 6.70
C SER A 68 13.15 9.45 5.84
N PRO A 69 12.33 10.52 5.79
CA PRO A 69 11.14 10.54 4.95
C PRO A 69 11.51 10.34 3.46
N GLU A 70 12.63 10.88 2.99
CA GLU A 70 13.08 10.73 1.59
C GLU A 70 13.44 9.28 1.25
N ALA A 71 13.88 8.48 2.22
CA ALA A 71 14.12 7.05 1.98
C ALA A 71 12.81 6.32 1.68
N HIS A 72 11.73 6.66 2.38
CA HIS A 72 10.40 6.12 2.12
C HIS A 72 9.78 6.67 0.84
N GLU A 73 10.00 7.94 0.50
CA GLU A 73 9.57 8.50 -0.79
C GLU A 73 10.18 7.77 -1.99
N ARG A 74 11.47 7.44 -1.90
CA ARG A 74 12.16 6.73 -2.97
C ARG A 74 11.72 5.27 -3.07
N ALA A 75 11.41 4.64 -1.93
CA ALA A 75 11.15 3.21 -1.89
C ALA A 75 9.68 2.87 -2.13
N LEU A 76 8.74 3.59 -1.51
CA LEU A 76 7.32 3.23 -1.54
C LEU A 76 6.62 3.66 -2.83
N ALA A 77 5.74 2.80 -3.35
CA ALA A 77 4.95 3.08 -4.54
C ALA A 77 3.93 4.21 -4.32
N ASP A 78 3.34 4.25 -3.12
CA ASP A 78 2.24 5.16 -2.79
C ASP A 78 2.70 6.38 -1.97
N ALA A 79 4.00 6.65 -1.89
CA ALA A 79 4.56 7.72 -1.04
C ALA A 79 3.90 9.09 -1.26
N ASN A 80 3.57 9.40 -2.52
CA ASN A 80 2.87 10.64 -2.89
C ASN A 80 1.49 10.78 -2.26
N SER A 81 0.81 9.66 -2.04
CA SER A 81 -0.52 9.67 -1.41
C SER A 81 -0.45 9.88 0.11
N LEU A 82 0.77 9.84 0.69
CA LEU A 82 1.06 10.01 2.12
C LEU A 82 1.62 11.41 2.47
N GLY A 83 1.86 12.27 1.47
CA GLY A 83 2.39 13.62 1.68
C GLY A 83 2.71 14.35 0.36
N ARG A 84 2.44 15.67 0.32
CA ARG A 84 2.67 16.54 -0.85
C ARG A 84 4.11 17.06 -0.84
N ILE A 85 5.07 16.23 -1.24
CA ILE A 85 6.45 16.69 -1.44
C ILE A 85 6.74 16.74 -2.94
N ASN A 86 7.22 17.90 -3.37
CA ASN A 86 7.42 18.26 -4.76
C ASN A 86 8.48 17.34 -5.37
N ARG A 87 8.06 16.39 -6.23
CA ARG A 87 8.98 15.41 -6.82
C ARG A 87 10.08 16.13 -7.59
N SER A 88 11.33 15.88 -7.23
CA SER A 88 12.42 16.08 -8.20
C SER A 88 12.17 15.11 -9.36
N ARG A 89 11.82 15.66 -10.53
CA ARG A 89 11.62 14.88 -11.76
C ARG A 89 12.93 14.18 -12.08
N ARG A 90 13.06 12.90 -11.70
CA ARG A 90 14.21 12.10 -12.13
C ARG A 90 14.14 11.96 -13.64
N ARG A 91 15.25 12.28 -14.30
CA ARG A 91 15.35 12.15 -15.76
C ARG A 91 15.20 10.66 -16.10
N LEU A 92 14.14 10.33 -16.84
CA LEU A 92 13.99 9.00 -17.43
C LEU A 92 15.21 8.72 -18.33
N PRO A 93 15.78 7.51 -18.30
CA PRO A 93 16.77 7.12 -19.29
C PRO A 93 16.18 7.22 -20.69
N ARG A 94 16.99 7.65 -21.67
CA ARG A 94 16.56 7.89 -23.06
C ARG A 94 15.96 6.66 -23.76
N ARG A 95 16.20 5.45 -23.25
CA ARG A 95 15.75 4.19 -23.85
C ARG A 95 14.98 3.37 -22.81
N ASN A 96 13.70 3.09 -23.11
CA ASN A 96 12.84 2.25 -22.27
C ASN A 96 12.92 0.78 -22.73
N PRO A 97 13.56 -0.13 -21.98
CA PRO A 97 13.61 -1.57 -22.31
C PRO A 97 12.22 -2.24 -22.32
N PHE A 98 11.20 -1.64 -21.69
CA PHE A 98 9.83 -2.16 -21.62
C PHE A 98 8.86 -1.42 -22.54
N ALA A 99 9.33 -0.62 -23.51
CA ALA A 99 8.45 0.10 -24.44
C ALA A 99 7.45 -0.84 -25.14
N TRP A 100 7.87 -2.08 -25.42
CA TRP A 100 7.11 -3.12 -26.11
C TRP A 100 6.46 -4.15 -25.15
N HIS A 101 6.71 -4.06 -23.84
CA HIS A 101 6.24 -5.02 -22.83
C HIS A 101 5.71 -4.30 -21.59
N GLN A 102 4.74 -3.39 -21.78
CA GLN A 102 4.14 -2.63 -20.69
C GLN A 102 3.42 -3.53 -19.68
N ASP A 103 2.82 -4.64 -20.14
CA ASP A 103 2.18 -5.65 -19.28
C ASP A 103 3.17 -6.30 -18.32
N LEU A 104 4.40 -6.55 -18.76
CA LEU A 104 5.44 -7.14 -17.91
C LEU A 104 5.88 -6.16 -16.83
N ALA A 105 6.08 -4.89 -17.19
CA ALA A 105 6.40 -3.84 -16.22
C ALA A 105 5.27 -3.67 -15.20
N HIS A 106 4.00 -3.76 -15.63
CA HIS A 106 2.85 -3.71 -14.74
C HIS A 106 2.81 -4.89 -13.76
N ARG A 107 3.05 -6.12 -14.22
CA ARG A 107 3.11 -7.31 -13.34
C ARG A 107 4.26 -7.23 -12.33
N ILE A 108 5.44 -6.77 -12.75
CA ILE A 108 6.58 -6.55 -11.85
C ILE A 108 6.23 -5.51 -10.77
N ALA A 109 5.56 -4.42 -11.16
CA ALA A 109 5.10 -3.40 -10.21
C ALA A 109 4.06 -3.96 -9.23
N LEU A 110 3.13 -4.79 -9.71
CA LEU A 110 2.12 -5.45 -8.85
C LEU A 110 2.78 -6.39 -7.83
N ASP A 111 3.73 -7.22 -8.25
CA ASP A 111 4.46 -8.11 -7.34
C ASP A 111 5.33 -7.35 -6.34
N ALA A 112 5.90 -6.22 -6.75
CA ALA A 112 6.72 -5.40 -5.87
C ALA A 112 5.90 -4.71 -4.77
N ARG A 113 4.60 -4.42 -5.01
CA ARG A 113 3.70 -3.83 -4.00
C ARG A 113 3.58 -4.67 -2.74
N ASN A 114 3.79 -5.99 -2.84
CA ASN A 114 3.77 -6.95 -1.74
C ASN A 114 5.10 -6.99 -0.96
N GLY A 115 6.04 -6.09 -1.24
CA GLY A 115 7.33 -6.04 -0.54
C GLY A 115 8.36 -7.04 -1.05
N THR A 116 8.15 -7.59 -2.25
CA THR A 116 9.10 -8.52 -2.87
C THR A 116 10.43 -7.83 -3.19
N GLN A 117 11.55 -8.44 -2.78
CA GLN A 117 12.88 -7.87 -3.05
C GLN A 117 13.23 -7.93 -4.54
N ILE A 118 14.00 -6.94 -5.01
CA ILE A 118 14.46 -6.82 -6.41
C ILE A 118 15.15 -8.10 -6.89
N ARG A 119 15.97 -8.74 -6.05
CA ARG A 119 16.67 -9.99 -6.40
C ARG A 119 15.69 -11.13 -6.66
N THR A 120 14.64 -11.24 -5.85
CA THR A 120 13.60 -12.26 -6.01
C THR A 120 12.77 -12.01 -7.28
N LEU A 121 12.42 -10.74 -7.56
CA LEU A 121 11.74 -10.35 -8.80
C LEU A 121 12.62 -10.64 -10.03
N ALA A 122 13.90 -10.29 -9.98
CA ALA A 122 14.87 -10.57 -11.04
C ALA A 122 14.95 -12.06 -11.36
N LYS A 123 14.99 -12.91 -10.32
CA LYS A 123 14.97 -14.38 -10.48
C LYS A 123 13.63 -14.88 -11.03
N ARG A 124 12.50 -14.38 -10.53
CA ARG A 124 11.14 -14.80 -10.95
C ARG A 124 10.86 -14.49 -12.41
N TYR A 125 11.24 -13.30 -12.86
CA TYR A 125 10.98 -12.83 -14.22
C TYR A 125 12.15 -13.08 -15.19
N ASN A 126 13.24 -13.69 -14.72
CA ASN A 126 14.49 -13.91 -15.47
C ASN A 126 15.06 -12.61 -16.09
N LEU A 127 15.05 -11.53 -15.29
CA LEU A 127 15.51 -10.20 -15.70
C LEU A 127 16.76 -9.79 -14.92
N ARG A 128 17.52 -8.83 -15.45
CA ARG A 128 18.62 -8.23 -14.68
C ARG A 128 18.06 -7.34 -13.58
N SER A 129 18.79 -7.20 -12.48
CA SER A 129 18.38 -6.31 -11.38
C SER A 129 18.17 -4.86 -11.83
N TRP A 130 18.89 -4.42 -12.86
CA TRP A 130 18.72 -3.10 -13.45
C TRP A 130 17.38 -2.97 -14.20
N ASP A 131 16.98 -3.99 -14.97
CA ASP A 131 15.69 -3.99 -15.70
C ASP A 131 14.51 -3.94 -14.72
N VAL A 132 14.58 -4.70 -13.62
CA VAL A 132 13.56 -4.64 -12.56
C VAL A 132 13.50 -3.25 -11.91
N ARG A 133 14.65 -2.65 -11.60
CA ARG A 133 14.69 -1.28 -11.06
C ARG A 133 14.07 -0.28 -12.03
N PHE A 134 14.37 -0.41 -13.32
CA PHE A 134 13.80 0.43 -14.38
C PHE A 134 12.26 0.25 -14.44
N ALA A 135 11.78 -1.00 -14.41
CA ALA A 135 10.35 -1.30 -14.42
C ALA A 135 9.61 -0.68 -13.23
N LEU A 136 10.24 -0.63 -12.05
CA LEU A 136 9.64 -0.04 -10.84
C LEU A 136 9.72 1.49 -10.82
N GLU A 137 10.74 2.09 -11.44
CA GLU A 137 10.88 3.55 -11.52
C GLU A 137 10.01 4.17 -12.63
N THR A 138 9.71 3.45 -13.71
CA THR A 138 8.99 3.99 -14.88
C THR A 138 7.55 4.43 -14.57
N PRO A 139 6.68 3.60 -13.98
CA PRO A 139 5.32 4.01 -13.60
C PRO A 139 5.34 5.21 -12.64
N ARG A 140 6.33 5.30 -11.77
CA ARG A 140 6.45 6.40 -10.81
C ARG A 140 6.74 7.75 -11.47
N LEU A 141 7.29 7.73 -12.67
CA LEU A 141 7.65 8.93 -13.43
C LEU A 141 6.57 9.30 -14.46
N THR A 142 5.78 8.34 -14.93
CA THR A 142 4.77 8.54 -15.98
C THR A 142 3.34 8.63 -15.46
N THR A 143 3.03 8.05 -14.30
CA THR A 143 1.68 8.10 -13.74
C THR A 143 1.42 9.47 -13.11
N SER A 144 0.78 10.35 -13.89
CA SER A 144 -0.10 11.38 -13.34
C SER A 144 -1.21 10.67 -12.57
N GLU A 145 -1.51 11.13 -11.37
CA GLU A 145 -2.46 10.53 -10.44
C GLU A 145 -3.84 10.35 -11.11
N THR A 146 -4.15 9.15 -11.59
CA THR A 146 -5.49 8.83 -12.12
C THR A 146 -5.84 7.34 -11.98
N GLY A 147 -5.25 6.66 -11.00
CA GLY A 147 -5.81 5.39 -10.52
C GLY A 147 -6.97 5.70 -9.55
N PRO A 148 -8.08 4.95 -9.57
CA PRO A 148 -9.14 5.13 -8.58
C PRO A 148 -8.53 5.05 -7.18
N LEU A 149 -8.79 6.06 -6.36
CA LEU A 149 -8.30 6.23 -4.99
C LEU A 149 -8.72 5.10 -4.02
N THR A 150 -9.44 4.11 -4.55
CA THR A 150 -10.14 3.02 -3.90
C THR A 150 -9.96 1.80 -4.79
N GLU A 151 -9.04 0.88 -4.47
CA GLU A 151 -9.02 -0.42 -5.16
C GLU A 151 -10.40 -1.06 -4.93
N PRO A 152 -11.14 -1.41 -6.01
CA PRO A 152 -12.49 -1.91 -5.88
C PRO A 152 -12.44 -3.28 -5.19
N VAL A 153 -13.32 -3.48 -4.22
CA VAL A 153 -13.51 -4.78 -3.58
C VAL A 153 -14.20 -5.69 -4.59
N THR A 154 -13.44 -6.59 -5.23
CA THR A 154 -13.92 -7.48 -6.31
C THR A 154 -13.50 -8.94 -6.08
N GLY A 155 -14.25 -9.86 -6.70
CA GLY A 155 -13.95 -11.30 -6.70
C GLY A 155 -13.86 -11.92 -5.30
N VAL A 156 -12.83 -12.74 -5.07
CA VAL A 156 -12.58 -13.49 -3.82
C VAL A 156 -12.57 -12.60 -2.57
N LEU A 157 -12.14 -11.35 -2.71
CA LEU A 157 -12.14 -10.40 -1.61
C LEU A 157 -13.57 -9.98 -1.24
N ALA A 158 -14.45 -9.79 -2.22
CA ALA A 158 -15.86 -9.49 -1.97
C ALA A 158 -16.54 -10.66 -1.26
N ASP A 159 -16.26 -11.90 -1.69
CA ASP A 159 -16.79 -13.11 -1.05
C ASP A 159 -16.33 -13.23 0.41
N THR A 160 -15.05 -12.93 0.66
CA THR A 160 -14.48 -12.92 2.02
C THR A 160 -15.14 -11.85 2.89
N VAL A 161 -15.35 -10.65 2.35
CA VAL A 161 -16.03 -9.55 3.05
C VAL A 161 -17.48 -9.91 3.36
N GLU A 162 -18.23 -10.47 2.41
CA GLU A 162 -19.61 -10.90 2.64
C GLU A 162 -19.70 -12.05 3.66
N SER A 163 -18.76 -12.99 3.64
CA SER A 163 -18.66 -14.03 4.68
C SER A 163 -18.47 -13.43 6.08
N MET A 164 -17.60 -12.42 6.21
CA MET A 164 -17.40 -11.70 7.48
C MET A 164 -18.64 -10.91 7.90
N ILE A 165 -19.38 -10.32 6.94
CA ILE A 165 -20.66 -9.64 7.22
C ILE A 165 -21.70 -10.66 7.70
N GLY A 166 -21.78 -11.84 7.09
CA GLY A 166 -22.67 -12.93 7.52
C GLY A 166 -22.40 -13.40 8.95
N ARG A 167 -21.14 -13.28 9.41
CA ARG A 167 -20.72 -13.56 10.80
C ARG A 167 -21.01 -12.40 11.76
N GLY A 168 -21.54 -11.27 11.29
CA GLY A 168 -21.90 -10.11 12.11
C GLY A 168 -20.76 -9.14 12.43
N LEU A 169 -19.64 -9.18 11.70
CA LEU A 169 -18.52 -8.25 11.93
C LEU A 169 -18.87 -6.83 11.45
N ASN A 170 -18.50 -5.83 12.26
CA ASN A 170 -18.61 -4.41 11.89
C ASN A 170 -17.49 -4.04 10.90
N GLY A 171 -17.67 -3.00 10.07
CA GLY A 171 -16.70 -2.59 9.05
C GLY A 171 -15.28 -2.32 9.59
N ARG A 172 -15.15 -1.87 10.84
CA ARG A 172 -13.84 -1.74 11.52
C ARG A 172 -13.19 -3.08 11.82
N GLN A 173 -13.98 -4.06 12.27
CA GLN A 173 -13.52 -5.41 12.56
C GLN A 173 -13.16 -6.14 11.26
N ILE A 174 -13.97 -5.98 10.21
CA ILE A 174 -13.67 -6.51 8.87
C ILE A 174 -12.32 -5.94 8.37
N TRP A 175 -12.11 -4.63 8.51
CA TRP A 175 -10.84 -4.02 8.12
C TRP A 175 -9.65 -4.54 8.94
N ALA A 176 -9.81 -4.65 10.26
CA ALA A 176 -8.76 -5.17 11.13
C ALA A 176 -8.42 -6.63 10.79
N GLU A 177 -9.43 -7.47 10.59
CA GLU A 177 -9.27 -8.88 10.20
C GLU A 177 -8.55 -9.00 8.86
N LEU A 178 -8.98 -8.21 7.85
CA LEU A 178 -8.33 -8.16 6.54
C LEU A 178 -6.89 -7.65 6.60
N MET A 179 -6.56 -6.77 7.54
CA MET A 179 -5.22 -6.22 7.67
C MET A 179 -4.28 -7.13 8.46
N ASP A 180 -4.80 -7.83 9.47
CA ASP A 180 -4.03 -8.68 10.38
C ASP A 180 -3.84 -10.10 9.82
N HIS A 181 -4.90 -10.69 9.25
CA HIS A 181 -4.92 -12.09 8.82
C HIS A 181 -4.83 -12.27 7.30
N HIS A 182 -5.22 -11.28 6.51
CA HIS A 182 -5.18 -11.36 5.06
C HIS A 182 -4.10 -10.45 4.46
N GLU A 183 -3.57 -10.83 3.30
CA GLU A 183 -2.50 -10.07 2.61
C GLU A 183 -3.05 -8.93 1.74
N TYR A 184 -4.31 -8.51 1.93
CA TYR A 184 -4.98 -7.53 1.08
C TYR A 184 -4.72 -6.08 1.51
N SER A 185 -4.05 -5.28 0.69
CA SER A 185 -3.73 -3.87 0.98
C SER A 185 -4.90 -2.89 0.78
N ILE A 186 -6.01 -3.08 1.49
CA ILE A 186 -7.24 -2.29 1.31
C ILE A 186 -7.35 -1.17 2.35
N THR A 187 -7.86 -0.02 1.93
CA THR A 187 -8.17 1.08 2.85
C THR A 187 -9.53 0.89 3.54
N TYR A 188 -9.68 1.39 4.76
CA TYR A 188 -10.99 1.40 5.43
C TYR A 188 -12.08 2.10 4.60
N GLY A 189 -11.69 3.14 3.85
CA GLY A 189 -12.58 3.85 2.92
C GLY A 189 -13.16 2.94 1.83
N SER A 190 -12.34 2.04 1.26
CA SER A 190 -12.80 1.05 0.27
C SER A 190 -13.85 0.10 0.84
N ILE A 191 -13.65 -0.40 2.07
CA ILE A 191 -14.61 -1.30 2.72
C ILE A 191 -15.91 -0.55 3.03
N ARG A 192 -15.81 0.66 3.59
CA ARG A 192 -16.99 1.49 3.88
C ARG A 192 -17.78 1.83 2.61
N HIS A 193 -17.07 2.14 1.52
CA HIS A 193 -17.69 2.39 0.22
C HIS A 193 -18.38 1.13 -0.32
N TYR A 194 -17.73 -0.03 -0.22
CA TYR A 194 -18.30 -1.30 -0.65
C TYR A 194 -19.60 -1.64 0.10
N ILE A 195 -19.56 -1.58 1.43
CA ILE A 195 -20.73 -1.87 2.29
C ILE A 195 -21.89 -0.91 2.00
N ARG A 196 -21.59 0.38 1.78
CA ARG A 196 -22.62 1.42 1.63
C ARG A 196 -23.22 1.49 0.22
N TYR A 197 -22.42 1.26 -0.82
CA TYR A 197 -22.82 1.57 -2.20
C TYR A 197 -22.71 0.39 -3.18
N ALA A 198 -21.77 -0.53 -2.99
CA ALA A 198 -21.55 -1.63 -3.92
C ALA A 198 -22.40 -2.86 -3.58
N ARG A 199 -22.51 -3.21 -2.29
CA ARG A 199 -23.27 -4.36 -1.80
C ARG A 199 -24.73 -4.42 -2.27
N PRO A 200 -25.51 -3.31 -2.31
CA PRO A 200 -26.88 -3.35 -2.83
C PRO A 200 -26.93 -3.69 -4.32
N ARG A 201 -25.93 -3.27 -5.10
CA ARG A 201 -25.86 -3.46 -6.56
C ARG A 201 -25.43 -4.88 -6.94
N THR A 202 -24.55 -5.50 -6.16
CA THR A 202 -24.10 -6.87 -6.40
C THR A 202 -25.22 -7.88 -6.09
N ARG A 203 -26.06 -7.60 -5.08
CA ARG A 203 -27.24 -8.43 -4.77
C ARG A 203 -28.35 -8.36 -5.82
N THR A 204 -28.58 -7.20 -6.44
CA THR A 204 -29.56 -7.08 -7.54
C THR A 204 -29.04 -7.73 -8.83
N ALA A 205 -27.75 -7.59 -9.15
CA ALA A 205 -27.17 -8.23 -10.33
C ALA A 205 -27.22 -9.77 -10.29
N GLN A 206 -27.02 -10.39 -9.12
CA GLN A 206 -27.15 -11.84 -8.95
C GLN A 206 -28.60 -12.36 -8.92
N ALA A 207 -29.59 -11.48 -8.73
CA ALA A 207 -31.00 -11.85 -8.71
C ALA A 207 -31.64 -11.85 -10.12
N ASP A 208 -31.13 -11.05 -11.05
CA ASP A 208 -31.58 -10.98 -12.45
C ASP A 208 -30.95 -12.07 -13.36
N GLU A 209 -30.00 -12.85 -12.85
CA GLU A 209 -29.33 -13.95 -13.57
C GLU A 209 -29.88 -15.35 -13.21
N ARG A 210 -31.04 -15.41 -12.54
CA ARG A 210 -31.78 -16.65 -12.23
C ARG A 210 -33.14 -16.65 -12.90
#